data_AF-A0A819P1W4-F1
#
_entry.id   AF-A0A819P1W4-F1
#
_cell.length_a   1.000
_cell.length_b   1.000
_cell.length_c   1.000
_cell.angle_alpha   90.00
_cell.angle_beta   90.00
_cell.angle_gamma   90.00
#
_symmetry.space_group_name_H-M   'P 1'
#
loop_
_entity.id
_entity.type
_entity.pdbx_description
1 polymer ?
#
loop_
_entity_poly.entity_id
_entity_poly.type
_entity_poly.pdbx_seq_one_letter_code
_entity_poly.pdbx_strand_id
1 'polypeptide(L)'
;MDSTSTETTSNNNSFSNDDYSENLQEEFVRDLPSQTIKFLFCHIYLRYRNVFEQFSEVVRTHYPNMIIIGENYPTSSLKILFARILFVIKIILFICIFLDQNLFSFLNISTPKIYLWALQNKIYACIMIYFLSNSLESYLMTTGAFEISIDNVQLWSKLETGRLPSNNEFNQILQKFTTNSN
;
A
#
# COMPACT_ATOMS: atom_id res chain seq x y z
N MET A 1 -5.29 39.17 -71.36
CA MET A 1 -4.70 39.65 -70.10
C MET A 1 -4.83 38.51 -69.10
N ASP A 2 -3.90 37.57 -68.94
CA ASP A 2 -2.62 37.21 -69.54
C ASP A 2 -2.41 35.75 -69.10
N SER A 3 -2.28 34.77 -70.00
CA SER A 3 -1.04 34.33 -70.66
C SER A 3 0.00 33.77 -69.63
N THR A 4 0.17 32.43 -69.54
CA THR A 4 1.38 31.70 -69.99
C THR A 4 2.23 31.26 -68.76
N SER A 5 2.85 30.09 -68.59
CA SER A 5 2.88 28.75 -69.20
C SER A 5 3.85 27.89 -68.35
N THR A 6 3.92 26.57 -68.64
CA THR A 6 5.14 25.70 -68.60
C THR A 6 5.83 25.40 -67.25
N GLU A 7 6.40 24.24 -66.92
CA GLU A 7 6.55 22.89 -67.50
C GLU A 7 7.45 22.06 -66.52
N THR A 8 7.42 20.73 -66.67
CA THR A 8 8.55 19.78 -66.48
C THR A 8 9.11 19.34 -65.11
N THR A 9 8.95 18.02 -64.90
CA THR A 9 9.95 16.98 -64.52
C THR A 9 10.46 16.72 -63.09
N SER A 10 10.63 15.40 -62.90
CA SER A 10 11.58 14.66 -62.05
C SER A 10 11.15 14.39 -60.61
N ASN A 11 10.80 13.14 -60.30
CA ASN A 11 11.74 12.11 -59.82
C ASN A 11 12.52 12.60 -58.60
N ASN A 12 12.20 12.06 -57.43
CA ASN A 12 13.08 11.08 -56.79
C ASN A 12 12.48 10.56 -55.49
N ASN A 13 12.54 9.24 -55.36
CA ASN A 13 12.40 8.50 -54.11
C ASN A 13 13.21 9.16 -52.99
N SER A 14 12.54 9.46 -51.90
CA SER A 14 13.12 9.37 -50.55
C SER A 14 11.98 9.03 -49.61
N PHE A 15 11.62 7.74 -49.61
CA PHE A 15 10.91 7.12 -48.50
C PHE A 15 11.88 7.21 -47.31
N SER A 16 11.65 8.19 -46.43
CA SER A 16 12.45 8.38 -45.23
C SER A 16 12.38 7.12 -44.38
N ASN A 17 13.52 6.47 -44.21
CA ASN A 17 13.71 5.24 -43.44
C ASN A 17 13.74 5.50 -41.92
N ASP A 18 12.92 6.42 -41.41
CA ASP A 18 13.02 6.87 -40.02
C ASP A 18 11.98 6.20 -39.09
N ASP A 19 10.93 5.56 -39.63
CA ASP A 19 9.86 4.92 -38.81
C ASP A 19 10.13 3.46 -38.40
N TYR A 20 11.17 2.81 -38.94
CA TYR A 20 11.48 1.41 -38.62
C TYR A 20 12.42 1.22 -37.42
N SER A 21 13.09 2.28 -36.99
CA SER A 21 14.11 2.21 -35.93
C SER A 21 13.52 2.28 -34.52
N GLU A 22 12.30 2.78 -34.37
CA GLU A 22 11.67 3.01 -33.05
C GLU A 22 10.86 1.79 -32.57
N ASN A 23 10.39 0.93 -33.47
CA ASN A 23 9.58 -0.25 -33.12
C ASN A 23 10.40 -1.50 -32.74
N LEU A 24 11.71 -1.56 -33.06
CA LEU A 24 12.56 -2.72 -32.74
C LEU A 24 13.04 -2.75 -31.28
N GLN A 25 12.99 -1.63 -30.57
CA GLN A 25 13.31 -1.60 -29.14
C GLN A 25 12.13 -1.97 -28.24
N GLU A 26 10.88 -1.75 -28.68
CA GLU A 26 9.70 -2.09 -27.87
C GLU A 26 9.34 -3.59 -27.89
N GLU A 27 9.71 -4.33 -28.94
CA GLU A 27 9.35 -5.75 -29.04
C GLU A 27 10.37 -6.68 -28.35
N PHE A 28 11.64 -6.28 -28.27
CA PHE A 28 12.71 -7.09 -27.66
C PHE A 28 12.77 -7.04 -26.12
N VAL A 29 12.03 -6.11 -25.49
CA VAL A 29 11.99 -6.00 -24.01
C VAL A 29 11.04 -7.03 -23.36
N ARG A 30 10.22 -7.74 -24.13
CA ARG A 30 9.18 -8.63 -23.59
C ARG A 30 9.66 -10.01 -23.14
N ASP A 31 10.89 -10.39 -23.44
CA ASP A 31 11.41 -11.75 -23.20
C ASP A 31 12.49 -11.87 -22.11
N LEU A 32 12.85 -10.78 -21.43
CA LEU A 32 13.62 -10.89 -20.19
C LEU A 32 12.68 -11.26 -19.04
N PRO A 33 13.02 -12.26 -18.20
CA PRO A 33 12.26 -12.51 -16.98
C PRO A 33 12.32 -11.23 -16.14
N SER A 34 11.23 -10.45 -16.15
CA SER A 34 11.21 -9.19 -15.43
C SER A 34 11.20 -9.53 -13.94
N GLN A 35 12.36 -9.41 -13.30
CA GLN A 35 12.48 -9.54 -11.85
C GLN A 35 11.46 -8.61 -11.21
N THR A 36 10.75 -9.12 -10.21
CA THR A 36 9.67 -8.37 -9.57
C THR A 36 10.04 -8.11 -8.12
N ILE A 37 10.22 -6.82 -7.79
CA ILE A 37 10.40 -6.38 -6.40
C ILE A 37 9.04 -6.06 -5.79
N LYS A 38 8.73 -6.73 -4.67
CA LYS A 38 7.50 -6.54 -3.90
C LYS A 38 7.81 -5.88 -2.56
N PHE A 39 7.11 -4.80 -2.29
CA PHE A 39 7.12 -4.10 -1.01
C PHE A 39 5.80 -4.36 -0.29
N LEU A 40 5.87 -5.02 0.86
CA LEU A 40 4.70 -5.28 1.71
C LEU A 40 4.76 -4.35 2.92
N PHE A 41 3.80 -3.42 3.01
CA PHE A 41 3.75 -2.48 4.12
C PHE A 41 2.31 -2.12 4.50
N CYS A 42 2.11 -1.57 5.69
CA CYS A 42 0.79 -1.08 6.06
C CYS A 42 0.55 0.33 5.50
N HIS A 43 -0.42 0.44 4.58
CA HIS A 43 -0.75 1.69 3.87
C HIS A 43 -1.31 2.79 4.78
N ILE A 44 -1.84 2.41 5.95
CA ILE A 44 -2.40 3.35 6.92
C ILE A 44 -1.32 4.31 7.45
N TYR A 45 -0.05 3.88 7.48
CA TYR A 45 1.05 4.75 7.90
C TYR A 45 1.64 5.51 6.71
N LEU A 46 1.32 6.80 6.60
CA LEU A 46 1.87 7.70 5.56
C LEU A 46 3.41 7.67 5.49
N ARG A 47 4.08 7.46 6.63
CA ARG A 47 5.54 7.33 6.69
C ARG A 47 6.07 6.19 5.81
N TYR A 48 5.43 5.02 5.81
CA TYR A 48 5.92 3.89 5.02
C TYR A 48 5.68 4.08 3.54
N ARG A 49 4.62 4.79 3.17
CA ARG A 49 4.42 5.22 1.78
C ARG A 49 5.59 6.07 1.31
N ASN A 50 6.03 7.06 2.09
CA ASN A 50 7.17 7.90 1.70
C ASN A 50 8.48 7.11 1.54
N VAL A 51 8.72 6.14 2.42
CA VAL A 51 9.89 5.24 2.34
C VAL A 51 9.81 4.33 1.10
N PHE A 52 8.63 3.79 0.83
CA PHE A 52 8.37 3.02 -0.39
C PHE A 52 8.63 3.85 -1.64
N GLU A 53 8.11 5.08 -1.72
CA GLU A 53 8.34 5.96 -2.86
C GLU A 53 9.84 6.23 -3.06
N GLN A 54 10.57 6.55 -1.99
CA GLN A 54 12.02 6.77 -2.03
C GLN A 54 12.78 5.54 -2.56
N PHE A 55 12.48 4.34 -2.05
CA PHE A 55 13.13 3.13 -2.55
C PHE A 55 12.72 2.81 -3.98
N SER A 56 11.45 3.05 -4.34
CA SER A 56 10.97 2.83 -5.70
C SER A 56 11.68 3.72 -6.71
N GLU A 57 11.98 4.97 -6.36
CA GLU A 57 12.73 5.90 -7.21
C GLU A 57 14.15 5.38 -7.45
N VAL A 58 14.85 4.99 -6.38
CA VAL A 58 16.21 4.41 -6.47
C VAL A 58 16.21 3.16 -7.35
N VAL A 59 15.21 2.30 -7.20
CA VAL A 59 15.06 1.10 -8.04
C VAL A 59 14.85 1.47 -9.50
N ARG A 60 13.93 2.40 -9.81
CA ARG A 60 13.66 2.82 -11.20
C ARG A 60 14.91 3.38 -11.87
N THR A 61 15.76 4.09 -11.13
CA THR A 61 17.01 4.66 -11.65
C THR A 61 18.08 3.59 -11.91
N HIS A 62 18.24 2.60 -11.03
CA HIS A 62 19.31 1.59 -11.15
C HIS A 62 18.91 0.34 -11.95
N TYR A 63 17.62 0.00 -11.98
CA TYR A 63 17.08 -1.23 -12.58
C TYR A 63 15.79 -0.93 -13.37
N PRO A 64 15.88 -0.30 -14.56
CA PRO A 64 14.72 0.16 -15.32
C PRO A 64 13.80 -0.97 -15.80
N ASN A 65 14.33 -2.19 -15.91
CA ASN A 65 13.58 -3.37 -16.35
C ASN A 65 12.91 -4.14 -15.19
N MET A 66 13.05 -3.67 -13.94
CA MET A 66 12.49 -4.35 -12.76
C MET A 66 11.07 -3.84 -12.46
N ILE A 67 10.12 -4.75 -12.27
CA ILE A 67 8.73 -4.41 -11.95
C ILE A 67 8.62 -4.14 -10.45
N ILE A 68 8.06 -2.99 -10.07
CA ILE A 68 7.87 -2.59 -8.68
C ILE A 68 6.40 -2.77 -8.29
N ILE A 69 6.15 -3.57 -7.26
CA ILE A 69 4.81 -3.82 -6.71
C ILE A 69 4.77 -3.37 -5.25
N GLY A 70 3.77 -2.56 -4.89
CA GLY A 70 3.49 -2.17 -3.51
C GLY A 70 2.17 -2.78 -3.04
N GLU A 71 2.21 -3.68 -2.06
CA GLU A 71 1.05 -4.39 -1.53
C GLU A 71 0.85 -4.10 -0.04
N ASN A 72 -0.39 -4.31 0.45
CA ASN A 72 -0.68 -4.16 1.87
C ASN A 72 -0.25 -5.40 2.65
N TYR A 73 0.53 -5.20 3.72
CA TYR A 73 0.94 -6.31 4.57
C TYR A 73 -0.28 -6.95 5.26
N PRO A 74 -0.48 -8.29 5.19
CA PRO A 74 -1.62 -8.94 5.80
C PRO A 74 -1.59 -8.78 7.32
N THR A 75 -2.71 -8.33 7.90
CA THR A 75 -2.83 -8.28 9.35
C THR A 75 -2.80 -9.68 9.94
N SER A 76 -2.04 -9.87 11.03
CA SER A 76 -2.01 -11.15 11.75
C SER A 76 -3.42 -11.59 12.14
N SER A 77 -3.73 -12.88 11.99
CA SER A 77 -5.07 -13.44 12.23
C SER A 77 -5.62 -13.14 13.63
N LEU A 78 -4.75 -13.05 14.65
CA LEU A 78 -5.15 -12.68 16.01
C LEU A 78 -5.67 -11.23 16.09
N LYS A 79 -5.02 -10.29 15.39
CA LYS A 79 -5.46 -8.89 15.35
C LYS A 79 -6.81 -8.75 14.66
N ILE A 80 -7.01 -9.49 13.59
CA ILE A 80 -8.30 -9.56 12.89
C ILE A 80 -9.39 -10.09 13.84
N LEU A 81 -9.09 -11.14 14.62
CA LEU A 81 -10.03 -11.68 15.59
C LEU A 81 -10.41 -10.63 16.65
N PHE A 82 -9.43 -9.92 17.22
CA PHE A 82 -9.70 -8.85 18.18
C PHE A 82 -10.51 -7.71 17.58
N ALA A 83 -10.21 -7.29 16.35
CA ALA A 83 -11.00 -6.27 15.65
C ALA A 83 -12.46 -6.71 15.46
N ARG A 84 -12.71 -7.98 15.10
CA ARG A 84 -14.06 -8.54 14.99
C ARG A 84 -14.80 -8.57 16.32
N ILE A 85 -14.12 -8.97 17.40
CA ILE A 85 -14.71 -8.98 18.76
C ILE A 85 -15.09 -7.56 19.18
N LEU A 86 -14.20 -6.58 18.98
CA LEU A 86 -14.49 -5.19 19.29
C LEU A 86 -15.69 -4.66 18.51
N PHE A 87 -15.81 -5.02 17.24
CA PHE A 87 -16.97 -4.64 16.43
C PHE A 87 -18.28 -5.18 17.04
N VAL A 88 -18.31 -6.44 17.46
CA VAL A 88 -19.50 -7.04 18.11
C VAL A 88 -19.80 -6.33 19.45
N ILE A 89 -18.77 -6.10 20.27
CA ILE A 89 -18.92 -5.38 21.55
C ILE A 89 -19.47 -3.97 21.32
N LYS A 90 -18.98 -3.26 20.30
CA LYS A 90 -19.46 -1.92 19.89
C LYS A 90 -20.95 -1.94 19.59
N ILE A 91 -21.43 -2.91 18.82
CA ILE A 91 -22.86 -3.04 18.48
C ILE A 91 -23.70 -3.31 19.74
N ILE A 92 -23.27 -4.22 20.61
CA ILE A 92 -23.96 -4.49 21.87
C ILE A 92 -24.05 -3.23 22.73
N LEU A 93 -22.94 -2.49 22.85
CA LEU A 93 -22.88 -1.26 23.64
C LEU A 93 -23.84 -0.19 23.11
N PHE A 94 -23.90 -0.02 21.77
CA PHE A 94 -24.87 0.89 21.14
C PHE A 94 -26.32 0.51 21.46
N ILE A 95 -26.66 -0.77 21.31
CA ILE A 95 -28.01 -1.27 21.58
C ILE A 95 -28.39 -1.03 23.05
N CYS A 96 -27.49 -1.32 23.99
CA CYS A 96 -27.76 -1.13 25.41
C CYS A 96 -27.97 0.35 25.80
N ILE A 97 -27.14 1.26 25.29
CA ILE A 97 -27.28 2.69 25.55
C ILE A 97 -28.58 3.23 24.92
N PHE A 98 -28.92 2.76 23.73
CA PHE A 98 -30.15 3.18 23.04
C PHE A 98 -31.41 2.70 23.77
N LEU A 99 -31.42 1.45 24.25
CA LEU A 99 -32.54 0.84 24.99
C LEU A 99 -32.59 1.23 26.48
N ASP A 100 -31.64 2.03 26.97
CA ASP A 100 -31.49 2.38 28.40
C ASP A 100 -31.33 1.15 29.32
N GLN A 101 -30.79 0.06 28.78
CA GLN A 101 -30.63 -1.20 29.49
C GLN A 101 -29.28 -1.25 30.16
N ASN A 102 -29.27 -1.46 31.47
CA ASN A 102 -28.04 -1.53 32.24
C ASN A 102 -27.44 -2.94 32.23
N LEU A 103 -26.45 -3.17 31.35
CA LEU A 103 -25.78 -4.46 31.21
C LEU A 103 -25.10 -4.92 32.51
N PHE A 104 -24.59 -3.98 33.32
CA PHE A 104 -23.91 -4.28 34.58
C PHE A 104 -24.87 -4.79 35.66
N SER A 105 -26.11 -4.29 35.64
CA SER A 105 -27.17 -4.80 36.51
C SER A 105 -27.51 -6.25 36.21
N PHE A 106 -27.46 -6.66 34.94
CA PHE A 106 -27.70 -8.07 34.56
C PHE A 106 -26.57 -8.99 35.03
N LEU A 107 -25.35 -8.48 35.10
CA LEU A 107 -24.16 -9.21 35.58
C LEU A 107 -24.00 -9.18 37.12
N ASN A 108 -24.93 -8.56 37.86
CA ASN A 108 -24.84 -8.32 39.31
C ASN A 108 -23.56 -7.56 39.74
N ILE A 109 -23.03 -6.71 38.86
CA ILE A 109 -21.85 -5.88 39.15
C ILE A 109 -22.30 -4.43 39.39
N SER A 110 -21.64 -3.73 40.32
CA SER A 110 -21.89 -2.31 40.57
C SER A 110 -21.71 -1.50 39.28
N THR A 111 -22.72 -0.71 38.91
CA THR A 111 -22.68 0.06 37.66
C THR A 111 -21.61 1.16 37.73
N PRO A 112 -20.66 1.22 36.79
CA PRO A 112 -19.64 2.25 36.81
C PRO A 112 -20.22 3.63 36.50
N LYS A 113 -19.69 4.68 37.14
CA LYS A 113 -20.16 6.07 36.99
C LYS A 113 -20.16 6.55 35.53
N ILE A 114 -19.16 6.14 34.74
CA ILE A 114 -19.05 6.50 33.32
C ILE A 114 -20.23 5.96 32.50
N TYR A 115 -20.75 4.80 32.87
CA TYR A 115 -21.86 4.18 32.19
C TYR A 115 -23.19 4.84 32.58
N LEU A 116 -23.37 5.19 33.85
CA LEU A 116 -24.51 6.00 34.29
C LEU A 116 -24.55 7.36 33.58
N TRP A 117 -23.39 8.02 33.44
CA TRP A 117 -23.26 9.25 32.66
C TRP A 117 -23.64 9.03 31.18
N ALA A 118 -23.25 7.89 30.60
CA ALA A 118 -23.57 7.55 29.21
C ALA A 118 -25.08 7.35 28.99
N LEU A 119 -25.78 6.73 29.94
CA LEU A 119 -27.25 6.58 29.89
C LEU A 119 -27.96 7.94 29.98
N GLN A 120 -27.43 8.86 30.79
CA GLN A 120 -27.96 10.24 30.89
C GLN A 120 -27.72 11.05 29.61
N ASN A 121 -26.59 10.83 28.93
CA ASN A 121 -26.13 11.62 27.77
C ASN A 121 -25.96 10.76 26.53
N LYS A 122 -27.04 10.09 26.09
CA LYS A 122 -27.03 9.06 25.03
C LYS A 122 -26.33 9.48 23.74
N ILE A 123 -26.65 10.67 23.23
CA ILE A 123 -26.07 11.18 21.96
C ILE A 123 -24.55 11.38 22.08
N TYR A 124 -24.10 12.02 23.16
CA TYR A 124 -22.67 12.26 23.40
C TYR A 124 -21.92 10.94 23.62
N ALA A 125 -22.49 10.02 24.39
CA ALA A 125 -21.92 8.70 24.60
C ALA A 125 -21.76 7.92 23.30
N CYS A 126 -22.81 7.90 22.45
CA CYS A 126 -22.79 7.26 21.15
C CYS A 126 -21.69 7.81 20.23
N ILE A 127 -21.54 9.14 20.17
CA ILE A 127 -20.48 9.79 19.37
C ILE A 127 -19.09 9.38 19.90
N MET A 128 -18.89 9.42 21.22
CA MET A 128 -17.61 9.08 21.83
C MET A 128 -17.24 7.60 21.61
N ILE A 129 -18.20 6.69 21.76
CA ILE A 129 -18.02 5.25 21.51
C ILE A 129 -17.69 5.00 20.04
N TYR A 130 -18.39 5.65 19.12
CA TYR A 130 -18.12 5.54 17.69
C TYR A 130 -16.67 5.91 17.39
N PHE A 131 -16.24 7.09 17.84
CA PHE A 131 -14.90 7.60 17.58
C PHE A 131 -13.81 6.73 18.21
N LEU A 132 -13.97 6.39 19.49
CA LEU A 132 -12.98 5.61 20.24
C LEU A 132 -12.86 4.19 19.67
N SER A 133 -13.99 3.54 19.37
CA SER A 133 -13.99 2.18 18.84
C SER A 133 -13.39 2.15 17.43
N ASN A 134 -13.75 3.10 16.56
CA ASN A 134 -13.18 3.16 15.20
C ASN A 134 -11.67 3.48 15.23
N SER A 135 -11.23 4.30 16.19
CA SER A 135 -9.81 4.56 16.40
C SER A 135 -9.07 3.30 16.86
N LEU A 136 -9.66 2.55 17.80
CA LEU A 136 -9.08 1.30 18.31
C LEU A 136 -9.07 0.18 17.26
N GLU A 137 -10.15 0.04 16.48
CA GLU A 137 -10.22 -0.88 15.33
C GLU A 137 -9.12 -0.54 14.31
N SER A 138 -8.95 0.74 13.97
CA SER A 138 -7.89 1.19 13.06
C SER A 138 -6.49 0.87 13.60
N TYR A 139 -6.27 1.05 14.90
CA TYR A 139 -5.02 0.72 15.58
C TYR A 139 -4.70 -0.78 15.53
N LEU A 140 -5.70 -1.64 15.72
CA LEU A 140 -5.51 -3.09 15.64
C LEU A 140 -5.24 -3.57 14.21
N MET A 141 -5.86 -2.93 13.22
CA MET A 141 -5.64 -3.24 11.81
C MET A 141 -4.29 -2.71 11.30
N THR A 142 -3.58 -1.89 12.07
CA THR A 142 -2.27 -1.43 11.66
C THR A 142 -1.18 -2.47 11.96
N THR A 143 -0.44 -2.86 10.94
CA THR A 143 0.78 -3.66 11.08
C THR A 143 1.98 -2.73 10.95
N GLY A 144 2.86 -2.73 11.95
CA GLY A 144 4.11 -1.95 11.89
C GLY A 144 5.14 -2.53 10.90
N ALA A 145 4.70 -3.44 10.03
CA ALA A 145 5.52 -4.22 9.13
C ALA A 145 5.92 -3.42 7.89
N PHE A 146 7.14 -3.66 7.44
CA PHE A 146 7.67 -3.19 6.18
C PHE A 146 8.65 -4.27 5.70
N GLU A 147 8.29 -4.93 4.61
CA GLU A 147 9.05 -6.05 4.07
C GLU A 147 9.33 -5.84 2.59
N ILE A 148 10.48 -6.33 2.16
CA ILE A 148 10.97 -6.24 0.78
C ILE A 148 11.30 -7.64 0.32
N SER A 149 10.79 -8.02 -0.84
CA SER A 149 11.10 -9.31 -1.47
C SER A 149 11.36 -9.13 -2.96
N ILE A 150 12.22 -9.97 -3.54
CA ILE A 150 12.43 -10.06 -4.99
C ILE A 150 12.12 -11.49 -5.40
N ASP A 151 11.28 -11.67 -6.41
CA ASP A 151 10.88 -12.98 -6.95
C ASP A 151 10.43 -13.97 -5.85
N ASN A 152 9.69 -13.45 -4.87
CA ASN A 152 9.19 -14.14 -3.68
C ASN A 152 10.26 -14.56 -2.64
N VAL A 153 11.52 -14.12 -2.78
CA VAL A 153 12.55 -14.25 -1.75
C VAL A 153 12.54 -13.00 -0.87
N GLN A 154 12.28 -13.17 0.43
CA GLN A 154 12.31 -12.08 1.41
C GLN A 154 13.76 -11.60 1.64
N LEU A 155 14.02 -10.34 1.32
CA LEU A 155 15.34 -9.70 1.47
C LEU A 155 15.46 -8.92 2.77
N TRP A 156 14.35 -8.33 3.21
CA TRP A 156 14.29 -7.55 4.45
C TRP A 156 12.93 -7.69 5.09
N SER A 157 12.92 -7.88 6.41
CA SER A 157 11.72 -7.64 7.22
C SER A 157 12.06 -6.71 8.37
N LYS A 158 11.29 -5.62 8.49
CA LYS A 158 11.36 -4.74 9.65
C LYS A 158 10.95 -5.47 10.94
N LEU A 159 10.07 -6.47 10.85
CA LEU A 159 9.62 -7.21 12.03
C LEU A 159 10.76 -8.03 12.65
N GLU A 160 11.64 -8.56 11.80
CA GLU A 160 12.82 -9.33 12.22
C GLU A 160 13.97 -8.42 12.66
N THR A 161 14.24 -7.37 11.90
CA THR A 161 15.40 -6.48 12.12
C THR A 161 15.12 -5.33 13.08
N GLY A 162 13.85 -5.04 13.37
CA GLY A 162 13.41 -3.91 14.21
C GLY A 162 13.54 -2.53 13.55
N ARG A 163 14.14 -2.43 12.36
CA ARG A 163 14.44 -1.16 11.68
C ARG A 163 14.19 -1.22 10.17
N LEU A 164 14.12 -0.04 9.56
CA LEU A 164 14.15 0.08 8.10
C LEU A 164 15.61 -0.02 7.62
N PRO A 165 15.85 -0.56 6.41
CA PRO A 165 17.18 -0.56 5.83
C PRO A 165 17.59 0.88 5.49
N SER A 166 18.88 1.19 5.62
CA SER A 166 19.42 2.43 5.05
C SER A 166 19.47 2.34 3.52
N ASN A 167 19.48 3.48 2.82
CA ASN A 167 19.58 3.51 1.35
C ASN A 167 20.79 2.71 0.83
N ASN A 168 21.94 2.80 1.53
CA ASN A 168 23.14 2.06 1.16
C ASN A 168 23.00 0.55 1.35
N GLU A 169 22.42 0.11 2.48
CA GLU A 169 22.16 -1.32 2.73
C GLU A 169 21.18 -1.90 1.72
N PHE A 170 20.12 -1.16 1.41
CA PHE A 170 19.14 -1.55 0.40
C PHE A 170 19.81 -1.79 -0.95
N ASN A 171 20.64 -0.86 -1.41
CA ASN A 171 21.36 -1.00 -2.68
C ASN A 171 22.32 -2.18 -2.69
N GLN A 172 23.05 -2.42 -1.60
CA GLN A 172 23.96 -3.58 -1.49
C GLN A 172 23.21 -4.91 -1.55
N ILE A 173 22.06 -5.00 -0.88
CA ILE A 173 21.24 -6.21 -0.88
C ILE A 173 20.68 -6.47 -2.28
N LEU A 174 20.18 -5.43 -2.96
CA LEU A 174 19.72 -5.53 -4.35
C LEU A 174 20.83 -6.00 -5.28
N GLN A 175 21.99 -5.34 -5.22
CA GLN A 175 23.13 -5.69 -6.07
C GLN A 175 23.56 -7.15 -5.86
N LYS A 176 23.68 -7.58 -4.60
CA LYS A 176 24.04 -8.96 -4.26
C LYS A 176 23.03 -9.97 -4.81
N PHE A 177 21.74 -9.67 -4.73
CA PHE A 177 20.70 -10.56 -5.23
C PHE A 177 20.73 -10.66 -6.76
N THR A 178 20.74 -9.52 -7.45
CA THR A 178 20.76 -9.48 -8.93
C THR A 178 22.03 -10.09 -9.51
N THR A 179 23.19 -9.97 -8.84
CA THR A 179 24.43 -10.64 -9.29
C THR A 179 24.37 -12.15 -9.10
N ASN A 180 23.74 -12.65 -8.05
CA ASN A 180 23.63 -14.09 -7.82
C ASN A 180 22.57 -14.78 -8.71
N SER A 181 21.67 -14.01 -9.34
CA SER A 181 20.64 -14.51 -10.24
C SER A 181 21.07 -14.60 -11.71
N ASN A 182 22.26 -14.10 -12.06
CA ASN A 182 22.89 -14.18 -13.39
C ASN A 182 24.01 -15.23 -13.40
#